data_AF-A0A4Y9J9A2-F1
#
_entry.id   AF-A0A4Y9J9A2-F1
#
_cell.length_a   1.000
_cell.length_b   1.000
_cell.length_c   1.000
_cell.angle_alpha   90.00
_cell.angle_beta   90.00
_cell.angle_gamma   90.00
#
_symmetry.space_group_name_H-M   'P 1'
#
loop_
_entity.id
_entity.type
_entity.pdbx_description
1 polymer ?
#
loop_
_entity_poly.entity_id
_entity_poly.type
_entity_poly.pdbx_seq_one_letter_code
_entity_poly.pdbx_strand_id
1 'polypeptide(L)'
;MKTKLRYIAVLLLILLISCLALANMATVKVSYLFGYFKLPLIILILVSVLLGAVIASLIGTSKHWAIKSELKQAQKELKKQTQDFEAS
;
A
#
# COMPACT_ATOMS: atom_id res chain seq x y z
N MET A 1 -32.32 10.24 6.63
CA MET A 1 -31.57 11.46 7.06
C MET A 1 -30.08 11.20 7.29
N LYS A 2 -29.66 10.02 7.78
CA LYS A 2 -28.26 9.68 8.12
C LYS A 2 -27.26 9.73 6.94
N THR A 3 -27.71 9.45 5.71
CA THR A 3 -26.86 9.48 4.50
C THR A 3 -26.52 10.89 4.03
N LYS A 4 -27.46 11.85 4.08
CA LYS A 4 -27.18 13.26 3.70
C LYS A 4 -26.14 13.88 4.62
N LEU A 5 -26.21 13.59 5.92
CA LEU A 5 -25.23 14.04 6.91
C LEU A 5 -23.83 13.48 6.61
N ARG A 6 -23.74 12.22 6.16
CA ARG A 6 -22.47 11.62 5.73
C ARG A 6 -21.86 12.36 4.55
N TYR A 7 -22.66 12.73 3.55
CA TYR A 7 -22.18 13.53 2.41
C TYR A 7 -21.70 14.91 2.84
N ILE A 8 -22.46 15.61 3.70
CA ILE A 8 -22.07 16.92 4.23
C ILE A 8 -20.78 16.82 5.04
N ALA A 9 -20.63 15.79 5.89
CA ALA A 9 -19.43 15.55 6.67
C ALA A 9 -18.20 15.28 5.77
N VAL A 10 -18.36 14.47 4.72
CA VAL A 10 -17.28 14.23 3.74
C VAL A 10 -16.92 15.51 3.00
N LEU A 11 -17.90 16.34 2.64
CA LEU A 11 -17.66 17.61 1.94
C LEU A 11 -16.91 18.61 2.84
N LEU A 12 -17.29 18.71 4.12
CA LEU A 12 -16.56 19.49 5.12
C LEU A 12 -15.14 18.96 5.34
N LEU A 13 -14.96 17.64 5.36
CA LEU A 13 -13.63 17.02 5.48
C LEU A 13 -12.74 17.36 4.27
N ILE A 14 -13.29 17.29 3.04
CA ILE A 14 -12.57 17.66 1.82
C ILE A 14 -12.17 19.14 1.87
N LEU A 15 -13.07 20.02 2.32
CA LEU A 15 -12.79 21.44 2.47
C LEU A 15 -11.67 21.70 3.47
N LEU A 16 -11.69 20.99 4.61
CA LEU A 16 -10.63 21.06 5.63
C LEU A 16 -9.28 20.60 5.08
N ILE A 17 -9.24 19.46 4.39
CA ILE A 17 -8.02 18.91 3.76
C ILE A 17 -7.49 19.89 2.70
N SER A 18 -8.37 20.48 1.88
CA SER A 18 -8.00 21.47 0.87
C SER A 18 -7.38 22.73 1.50
N CYS A 19 -7.95 23.21 2.60
CA CYS A 19 -7.44 24.36 3.34
C CYS A 19 -6.06 24.06 3.96
N LEU A 20 -5.89 22.89 4.56
CA LEU A 20 -4.60 22.42 5.07
C LEU A 20 -3.56 22.23 3.95
N ALA A 21 -3.99 21.73 2.79
CA ALA A 21 -3.14 21.60 1.63
C ALA A 21 -2.65 22.98 1.18
N LEU A 22 -3.56 23.94 0.99
CA LEU A 22 -3.25 25.34 0.63
C LEU A 22 -2.32 26.01 1.64
N ALA A 23 -2.62 25.89 2.94
CA ALA A 23 -1.79 26.45 4.01
C ALA A 23 -0.39 25.82 4.05
N ASN A 24 -0.29 24.53 3.71
CA ASN A 24 0.97 23.79 3.62
C ASN A 24 1.46 23.65 2.16
N MET A 25 1.04 24.52 1.24
CA MET A 25 1.64 24.67 -0.10
C MET A 25 3.03 25.32 0.03
N ALA A 26 3.87 24.75 0.88
CA ALA A 26 5.28 25.04 0.94
C ALA A 26 5.87 24.57 -0.40
N THR A 27 6.19 25.54 -1.24
CA THR A 27 6.85 25.29 -2.52
C THR A 27 8.29 24.91 -2.23
N VAL A 28 8.60 23.62 -2.36
CA VAL A 28 9.96 23.14 -2.15
C VAL A 28 10.64 23.06 -3.51
N LYS A 29 11.85 23.62 -3.58
CA LYS A 29 12.71 23.49 -4.76
C LYS A 29 13.33 22.10 -4.69
N VAL A 30 12.89 21.22 -5.58
CA VAL A 30 13.48 19.88 -5.70
C VAL A 30 14.45 19.92 -6.88
N SER A 31 15.72 19.72 -6.57
CA SER A 31 16.78 19.56 -7.56
C SER A 31 16.77 18.12 -8.05
N TYR A 32 16.22 17.89 -9.24
CA TYR A 32 16.34 16.61 -9.94
C TYR A 32 17.65 16.56 -10.71
N LEU A 33 18.06 15.35 -11.13
CA LEU A 33 19.31 15.09 -11.86
C LEU A 33 19.48 15.92 -13.14
N PHE A 34 18.38 16.43 -13.73
CA PHE A 34 18.38 17.20 -14.99
C PHE A 34 17.70 18.59 -14.88
N GLY A 35 17.43 19.10 -13.67
CA GLY A 35 16.82 20.43 -13.50
C GLY A 35 16.08 20.62 -12.18
N TYR A 36 15.61 21.83 -11.93
CA TYR A 36 14.89 22.18 -10.69
C TYR A 36 13.41 22.43 -10.98
N PHE A 37 12.53 21.77 -10.23
CA PHE A 37 11.08 22.02 -10.31
C PHE A 37 10.57 22.51 -8.96
N LYS A 38 9.70 23.52 -9.01
CA LYS A 38 8.96 24.03 -7.85
C LYS A 38 7.66 23.25 -7.75
N LEU A 39 7.59 22.34 -6.79
CA LEU A 39 6.40 21.52 -6.53
C LEU A 39 5.99 21.67 -5.06
N PRO A 40 4.68 21.57 -4.75
CA PRO A 40 4.22 21.50 -3.37
C PRO A 40 4.78 20.28 -2.63
N LEU A 41 5.20 20.45 -1.38
CA LEU A 41 5.77 19.37 -0.55
C LEU A 41 4.87 18.13 -0.44
N ILE A 42 3.55 18.31 -0.41
CA ILE A 42 2.59 17.18 -0.30
C ILE A 42 2.65 16.23 -1.51
N ILE A 43 2.88 16.75 -2.71
CA ILE A 43 2.99 15.94 -3.93
C ILE A 43 4.24 15.06 -3.84
N LEU A 44 5.35 15.62 -3.37
CA LEU A 44 6.60 14.90 -3.17
C LEU A 44 6.43 13.76 -2.15
N ILE A 45 5.81 14.04 -1.00
CA ILE A 45 5.56 13.04 0.04
C ILE A 45 4.67 11.92 -0.47
N LEU A 46 3.57 12.25 -1.18
CA LEU A 46 2.68 11.25 -1.76
C LEU A 46 3.39 10.31 -2.72
N VAL A 47 4.19 10.85 -3.65
CA VAL A 47 4.95 10.05 -4.61
C VAL A 47 5.97 9.17 -3.88
N SER A 48 6.68 9.71 -2.88
CA SER A 48 7.65 8.95 -2.09
C SER A 48 7.00 7.80 -1.33
N VAL A 49 5.86 8.05 -0.67
CA VAL A 49 5.13 7.02 0.08
C VAL A 49 4.58 5.95 -0.87
N LEU A 50 4.07 6.35 -2.04
CA LEU A 50 3.57 5.43 -3.05
C LEU A 50 4.68 4.52 -3.58
N LEU A 51 5.84 5.07 -3.91
CA LEU A 51 7.01 4.29 -4.32
C LEU A 51 7.47 3.32 -3.22
N GLY A 52 7.51 3.79 -1.97
CA GLY A 52 7.80 2.96 -0.81
C GLY A 52 6.82 1.79 -0.67
N ALA A 53 5.52 2.04 -0.84
CA ALA A 53 4.48 1.00 -0.79
C ALA A 53 4.62 -0.02 -1.93
N VAL A 54 4.96 0.42 -3.14
CA VAL A 54 5.23 -0.47 -4.28
C VAL A 54 6.42 -1.38 -3.97
N ILE A 55 7.54 -0.81 -3.53
CA ILE A 55 8.75 -1.58 -3.18
C ILE A 55 8.45 -2.59 -2.06
N ALA A 56 7.77 -2.15 -1.00
CA ALA A 56 7.36 -3.01 0.10
C ALA A 56 6.44 -4.15 -0.36
N SER A 57 5.49 -3.88 -1.26
CA SER A 57 4.60 -4.88 -1.85
C SER A 57 5.36 -5.92 -2.66
N LEU A 58 6.35 -5.49 -3.47
CA LEU A 58 7.19 -6.39 -4.26
C LEU A 58 8.01 -7.33 -3.34
N ILE A 59 8.63 -6.78 -2.29
CA ILE A 59 9.41 -7.56 -1.31
C ILE A 59 8.49 -8.54 -0.55
N GLY A 60 7.31 -8.08 -0.12
CA GLY A 60 6.34 -8.88 0.62
C GLY A 60 5.76 -10.04 -0.20
N THR A 61 5.56 -9.85 -1.50
CA THR A 61 4.99 -10.86 -2.39
C THR A 61 5.95 -12.03 -2.61
N SER A 62 7.26 -11.80 -2.72
CA SER A 62 8.26 -12.86 -2.90
C SER A 62 8.23 -13.90 -1.77
N LYS A 63 8.06 -13.46 -0.51
CA LYS A 63 7.97 -14.38 0.64
C LYS A 63 6.68 -15.19 0.63
N HIS A 64 5.58 -14.60 0.17
CA HIS A 64 4.29 -15.29 0.06
C HIS A 64 4.34 -16.50 -0.87
N TRP A 65 5.15 -16.44 -1.93
CA TRP A 65 5.29 -17.54 -2.89
C TRP A 65 6.08 -18.71 -2.32
N ALA A 66 7.16 -18.44 -1.58
CA ALA A 66 7.96 -19.46 -0.90
C ALA A 66 7.11 -20.22 0.14
N ILE A 67 6.37 -19.48 0.98
CA ILE A 67 5.48 -20.06 2.00
C ILE A 67 4.40 -20.93 1.35
N LYS A 68 3.83 -20.50 0.22
CA LYS A 68 2.80 -21.28 -0.50
C LYS A 68 3.36 -22.58 -1.10
N SER A 69 4.63 -22.59 -1.49
CA SER A 69 5.33 -23.79 -1.97
C SER A 69 5.54 -24.80 -0.85
N GLU A 70 6.07 -24.35 0.29
CA GLU A 70 6.27 -25.19 1.48
C GLU A 70 4.94 -25.77 1.97
N LEU A 71 3.88 -24.96 1.99
CA LEU A 71 2.55 -25.40 2.40
C LEU A 71 1.99 -26.49 1.46
N LYS A 72 2.24 -26.39 0.15
CA LYS A 72 1.89 -27.45 -0.82
C LYS A 72 2.70 -28.73 -0.61
N GLN A 73 3.98 -28.62 -0.26
CA GLN A 73 4.83 -29.80 0.00
C GLN A 73 4.40 -30.50 1.30
N ALA A 74 4.22 -29.75 2.39
CA ALA A 74 3.73 -30.26 3.66
C ALA A 74 2.37 -30.95 3.52
N GLN A 75 1.43 -30.38 2.74
CA GLN A 75 0.14 -31.02 2.46
C GLN A 75 0.26 -32.32 1.66
N LYS A 76 1.22 -32.41 0.72
CA LYS A 76 1.48 -33.64 -0.03
C LYS A 76 2.06 -34.74 0.87
N GLU A 77 2.98 -34.39 1.76
CA GLU A 77 3.57 -35.32 2.73
C GLU A 77 2.53 -35.86 3.70
N LEU A 78 1.67 -34.99 4.25
CA LEU A 78 0.57 -35.41 5.11
C LEU A 78 -0.37 -36.39 4.40
N LYS A 79 -0.75 -36.09 3.14
CA LYS A 79 -1.60 -36.99 2.33
C LYS A 79 -0.95 -38.35 2.09
N LYS A 80 0.35 -38.37 1.85
CA LYS A 80 1.09 -39.61 1.58
C LYS A 80 1.17 -40.47 2.84
N GLN A 81 1.48 -39.87 3.99
CA GLN A 81 1.46 -40.56 5.27
C GLN A 81 0.08 -41.12 5.65
N THR A 82 -1.01 -40.40 5.35
CA THR A 82 -2.37 -40.92 5.62
C THR A 82 -2.72 -42.11 4.72
N GLN A 83 -2.34 -42.08 3.44
CA GLN A 83 -2.55 -43.23 2.55
C GLN A 83 -1.72 -44.46 2.96
N ASP A 84 -0.49 -44.27 3.40
CA ASP A 84 0.37 -45.38 3.84
C ASP A 84 -0.15 -46.02 5.14
N PHE A 85 -0.82 -45.23 6.01
CA PHE A 85 -1.50 -45.71 7.22
C PHE A 85 -2.82 -46.44 6.94
N GLU A 86 -3.58 -46.03 5.92
CA GLU A 86 -4.84 -46.68 5.53
C GLU A 86 -4.62 -47.98 4.71
N ALA A 87 -3.42 -48.17 4.15
CA ALA A 87 -3.05 -49.34 3.35
C ALA A 87 -2.38 -50.47 4.17
N SER A 88 -2.12 -50.26 5.47
CA SER A 88 -1.53 -51.22 6.40
C SER A 88 -2.58 -51.79 7.36
#